data_AF-A0A5C7LLB6-F1
#
_entry.id   AF-A0A5C7LLB6-F1
#
_cell.length_a   1.000
_cell.length_b   1.000
_cell.length_c   1.000
_cell.angle_alpha   90.00
_cell.angle_beta   90.00
_cell.angle_gamma   90.00
#
_symmetry.space_group_name_H-M   'P 1'
#
loop_
_entity.id
_entity.type
_entity.pdbx_description
1 polymer ?
#
loop_
_entity_poly.entity_id
_entity_poly.type
_entity_poly.pdbx_seq_one_letter_code
_entity_poly.pdbx_strand_id
1 'polypeptide(L)'
;MSRQKQQEEQKSELEKLLGGIPGLTSSAYAYNNLKIEPVKTEISSGLYEYRIKFTQMYEYIDLSFETLLALSEIFQTRKIDIGERENWGGCETCDYGSSYQVSVRIGNSPVCFEV
;
A
#
# COMPACT_ATOMS: atom_id res chain seq x y z
N MET A 1 15.79 23.57 3.11
CA MET A 1 14.75 22.92 2.27
C MET A 1 13.46 22.85 3.07
N SER A 2 12.30 23.17 2.47
CA SER A 2 11.00 23.16 3.17
C SER A 2 10.58 21.71 3.49
N ARG A 3 9.96 21.47 4.66
CA ARG A 3 9.50 20.13 5.10
C ARG A 3 8.57 19.45 4.09
N GLN A 4 7.76 20.23 3.38
CA GLN A 4 6.86 19.74 2.32
C GLN A 4 7.62 19.10 1.17
N LYS A 5 8.74 19.71 0.75
CA LYS A 5 9.54 19.23 -0.38
C LYS A 5 10.21 17.89 -0.08
N GLN A 6 10.64 17.68 1.18
CA GLN A 6 11.21 16.41 1.64
C GLN A 6 10.17 15.28 1.71
N GLN A 7 8.92 15.58 2.10
CA GLN A 7 7.84 14.59 2.13
C GLN A 7 7.42 14.16 0.72
N GLU A 8 7.37 15.09 -0.23
CA GLU A 8 7.07 14.79 -1.63
C GLU A 8 8.15 13.95 -2.32
N GLU A 9 9.43 14.26 -2.08
CA GLU A 9 10.56 13.49 -2.60
C GLU A 9 10.54 12.05 -2.07
N GLN A 10 10.30 11.85 -0.77
CA GLN A 10 10.19 10.52 -0.15
C GLN A 10 8.98 9.73 -0.67
N LYS A 11 7.83 10.39 -0.87
CA LYS A 11 6.63 9.75 -1.43
C LYS A 11 6.88 9.29 -2.87
N SER A 12 7.51 10.12 -3.70
CA SER A 12 7.83 9.78 -5.09
C SER A 12 8.83 8.62 -5.20
N GLU A 13 9.82 8.56 -4.30
CA GLU A 13 10.77 7.45 -4.26
C GLU A 13 10.07 6.13 -3.86
N LEU A 14 9.17 6.17 -2.87
CA LEU A 14 8.38 5.00 -2.50
C LEU A 14 7.45 4.54 -3.63
N GLU A 15 6.78 5.47 -4.30
CA GLU A 15 5.91 5.15 -5.45
C GLU A 15 6.70 4.46 -6.58
N LYS A 16 7.93 4.90 -6.84
CA LYS A 16 8.82 4.25 -7.83
C LYS A 16 9.25 2.84 -7.38
N LEU A 17 9.56 2.66 -6.10
CA LEU A 17 9.92 1.35 -5.55
C LEU A 17 8.74 0.36 -5.64
N LEU A 18 7.51 0.85 -5.40
CA LEU A 18 6.31 0.03 -5.44
C LEU A 18 5.81 -0.25 -6.86
N GLY A 19 6.08 0.64 -7.82
CA GLY A 19 5.67 0.48 -9.23
C GLY A 19 6.30 -0.71 -9.96
N GLY A 20 7.34 -1.33 -9.40
CA GLY A 20 7.99 -2.53 -9.95
C GLY A 20 7.47 -3.86 -9.38
N ILE A 21 6.50 -3.84 -8.46
CA ILE A 21 6.07 -5.04 -7.75
C ILE A 21 5.11 -5.87 -8.63
N PRO A 22 5.39 -7.18 -8.83
CA PRO A 22 4.48 -8.08 -9.53
C PRO A 22 3.12 -8.16 -8.81
N GLY A 23 2.04 -8.13 -9.58
CA GLY A 23 0.67 -8.13 -9.06
C GLY A 23 0.11 -6.76 -8.66
N LEU A 24 0.95 -5.72 -8.59
CA LEU A 24 0.53 -4.33 -8.39
C LEU A 24 0.48 -3.52 -9.69
N THR A 25 0.29 -4.22 -10.83
CA THR A 25 0.18 -3.57 -12.13
C THR A 25 -1.27 -3.23 -12.42
N SER A 26 -1.52 -1.95 -12.74
CA SER A 26 -2.71 -1.57 -13.47
C SER A 26 -2.65 -2.25 -14.84
N SER A 27 -3.38 -3.35 -15.01
CA SER A 27 -3.53 -3.98 -16.32
C SER A 27 -4.07 -2.91 -17.29
N ALA A 28 -3.44 -2.76 -18.46
CA ALA A 28 -3.86 -1.82 -19.50
C ALA A 28 -5.27 -2.11 -20.07
N TYR A 29 -5.88 -3.23 -19.67
CA TYR A 29 -7.25 -3.65 -20.00
C TYR A 29 -8.16 -3.72 -18.77
N ALA A 30 -7.67 -3.42 -17.57
CA ALA A 30 -8.49 -3.40 -16.37
C ALA A 30 -9.16 -2.04 -16.22
N TYR A 31 -10.49 -2.02 -16.09
CA TYR A 31 -11.27 -0.85 -15.67
C TYR A 31 -11.01 -0.45 -14.20
N ASN A 32 -10.13 -1.18 -13.53
CA ASN A 32 -9.89 -1.14 -12.10
C ASN A 32 -8.66 -0.25 -11.89
N ASN A 33 -8.89 1.03 -11.62
CA ASN A 33 -7.82 2.00 -11.38
C ASN A 33 -7.20 1.76 -10.00
N LEU A 34 -6.18 0.89 -9.94
CA LEU A 34 -5.40 0.67 -8.71
C LEU A 34 -4.62 1.93 -8.35
N LYS A 35 -4.96 2.51 -7.20
CA LYS A 35 -4.28 3.64 -6.56
C LYS A 35 -3.48 3.12 -5.37
N ILE A 36 -2.21 3.51 -5.32
CA ILE A 36 -1.28 3.15 -4.24
C ILE A 36 -0.91 4.43 -3.50
N GLU A 37 -1.14 4.47 -2.19
CA GLU A 37 -0.86 5.62 -1.34
C GLU A 37 0.11 5.22 -0.22
N PRO A 38 1.42 5.36 -0.44
CA PRO A 38 2.41 5.08 0.59
C PRO A 38 2.60 6.26 1.56
N VAL A 39 2.77 5.93 2.83
CA VAL A 39 3.11 6.86 3.91
C VAL A 39 4.26 6.27 4.72
N LYS A 40 5.34 7.06 4.88
CA LYS A 40 6.47 6.73 5.77
C LYS A 40 6.36 7.54 7.05
N THR A 41 6.45 6.87 8.19
CA THR A 41 6.43 7.49 9.53
C THR A 41 7.65 7.04 10.31
N GLU A 42 8.40 7.98 10.89
CA GLU A 42 9.46 7.65 11.86
C GLU A 42 8.84 7.52 13.25
N ILE A 43 8.94 6.34 13.86
CA ILE A 43 8.41 6.06 15.21
C ILE A 43 9.42 6.51 16.27
N SER A 44 10.70 6.22 16.02
CA SER A 44 11.84 6.65 16.82
C SER A 44 13.07 6.73 15.93
N SER A 45 14.20 7.22 16.45
CA SER A 45 15.44 7.35 15.67
C SER A 45 15.80 6.05 14.95
N GLY A 46 15.70 6.05 13.62
CA GLY A 46 16.00 4.90 12.75
C GLY A 46 14.93 3.81 12.67
N LEU A 47 13.80 3.95 13.37
CA LEU A 47 12.64 3.05 13.29
C LEU A 47 11.53 3.66 12.46
N TYR A 48 11.11 2.95 11.41
CA TYR A 48 10.13 3.44 10.45
C TYR A 48 8.96 2.46 10.33
N GLU A 49 7.75 3.02 10.28
CA GLU A 49 6.54 2.38 9.77
C GLU A 49 6.28 2.88 8.33
N TYR A 50 6.06 1.95 7.42
CA TYR A 50 5.51 2.20 6.10
C TYR A 50 4.08 1.70 6.08
N ARG A 51 3.14 2.59 5.78
CA ARG A 51 1.73 2.28 5.59
C ARG A 51 1.40 2.47 4.12
N ILE A 52 1.02 1.40 3.45
CA ILE A 52 0.68 1.41 2.03
C ILE A 52 -0.81 1.12 1.92
N LYS A 53 -1.57 2.09 1.42
CA LYS A 53 -2.99 1.91 1.14
C LYS A 53 -3.18 1.61 -0.34
N PHE A 54 -3.79 0.47 -0.63
CA PHE A 54 -4.21 0.09 -1.98
C PHE A 54 -5.71 0.38 -2.09
N THR A 55 -6.13 1.01 -3.19
CA THR A 55 -7.54 1.29 -3.48
C THR A 55 -7.81 1.00 -4.95
N GLN A 56 -8.88 0.28 -5.28
CA GLN A 56 -9.29 0.08 -6.67
C GLN A 56 -10.81 0.00 -6.77
N MET A 57 -11.35 0.35 -7.94
CA MET A 57 -12.78 0.22 -8.20
C MET A 57 -13.15 -1.19 -8.66
N TYR A 58 -14.42 -1.55 -8.44
CA TYR A 58 -15.11 -2.71 -9.01
C TYR A 58 -14.63 -4.11 -8.60
N GLU A 59 -13.39 -4.25 -8.12
CA GLU A 59 -12.84 -5.53 -7.71
C GLU A 59 -12.11 -5.45 -6.37
N TYR A 60 -12.14 -6.54 -5.61
CA TYR A 60 -11.31 -6.68 -4.42
C TYR A 60 -9.83 -6.71 -4.79
N ILE A 61 -9.02 -6.04 -3.96
CA ILE A 61 -7.57 -6.05 -4.12
C ILE A 61 -7.04 -7.38 -3.60
N ASP A 62 -6.41 -8.13 -4.50
CA ASP A 62 -5.71 -9.36 -4.16
C ASP A 62 -4.21 -9.08 -3.97
N LEU A 63 -3.71 -9.37 -2.77
CA LEU A 63 -2.29 -9.25 -2.44
C LEU A 63 -1.69 -10.64 -2.52
N SER A 64 -1.18 -10.97 -3.70
CA SER A 64 -0.56 -12.28 -3.95
C SER A 64 0.66 -12.52 -3.06
N PHE A 65 1.03 -13.79 -2.89
CA PHE A 65 2.26 -14.15 -2.18
C PHE A 65 3.50 -13.48 -2.80
N GLU A 66 3.57 -13.39 -4.13
CA GLU A 66 4.67 -12.72 -4.84
C GLU A 66 4.76 -11.23 -4.49
N THR A 67 3.61 -10.57 -4.41
CA THR A 67 3.50 -9.16 -3.98
C THR A 67 4.02 -8.98 -2.56
N LEU A 68 3.58 -9.85 -1.63
CA LEU A 68 4.02 -9.80 -0.24
C LEU A 68 5.52 -10.12 -0.09
N LEU A 69 6.04 -11.06 -0.88
CA LEU A 69 7.46 -11.40 -0.91
C LEU A 69 8.29 -10.22 -1.40
N ALA A 70 7.88 -9.57 -2.50
CA ALA A 70 8.55 -8.38 -3.01
C ALA A 70 8.56 -7.23 -1.98
N LEU A 71 7.45 -7.01 -1.27
CA LEU A 71 7.39 -6.04 -0.17
C LEU A 71 8.36 -6.41 0.96
N SER A 72 8.42 -7.69 1.34
CA SER A 72 9.36 -8.19 2.36
C SER A 72 10.82 -7.91 1.95
N GLU A 73 11.16 -8.12 0.69
CA GLU A 73 12.51 -7.86 0.15
C GLU A 73 12.83 -6.37 0.07
N ILE A 74 11.91 -5.53 -0.43
CA ILE A 74 12.12 -4.08 -0.53
C ILE A 74 12.35 -3.46 0.84
N PHE A 75 11.52 -3.84 1.82
CA PHE A 75 11.59 -3.27 3.17
C PHE A 75 12.48 -4.06 4.13
N GLN A 76 13.14 -5.11 3.64
CA GLN A 76 14.07 -5.96 4.39
C GLN A 76 13.46 -6.47 5.72
N THR A 77 12.21 -6.93 5.68
CA THR A 77 11.47 -7.37 6.87
C THR A 77 10.65 -8.61 6.60
N ARG A 78 10.55 -9.47 7.61
CA ARG A 78 9.67 -10.66 7.57
C ARG A 78 8.29 -10.41 8.19
N LYS A 79 8.06 -9.21 8.71
CA LYS A 79 6.80 -8.82 9.34
C LYS A 79 6.06 -7.87 8.42
N ILE A 80 4.94 -8.35 7.90
CA ILE A 80 3.98 -7.57 7.12
C ILE A 80 2.63 -7.81 7.78
N ASP A 81 1.95 -6.74 8.13
CA ASP A 81 0.61 -6.78 8.67
C ASP A 81 -0.37 -6.30 7.60
N ILE A 82 -1.34 -7.16 7.27
CA ILE A 82 -2.36 -6.89 6.27
C ILE A 82 -3.63 -6.54 7.04
N GLY A 83 -4.03 -5.29 6.94
CA GLY A 83 -5.26 -4.81 7.55
C GLY A 83 -6.51 -5.41 6.93
N GLU A 84 -7.65 -5.08 7.52
CA GLU A 84 -8.94 -5.51 7.00
C GLU A 84 -9.19 -4.97 5.59
N ARG A 85 -9.93 -5.76 4.81
CA ARG A 85 -10.44 -5.32 3.51
C ARG A 85 -11.70 -4.53 3.76
N GLU A 86 -11.73 -3.31 3.25
CA GLU A 86 -12.89 -2.42 3.40
C GLU A 86 -13.47 -2.14 2.02
N ASN A 87 -14.80 -2.04 1.95
CA ASN A 87 -15.51 -1.61 0.76
C ASN A 87 -16.26 -0.31 1.04
N TRP A 88 -16.29 0.58 0.05
CA TRP A 88 -16.91 1.90 0.15
C TRP A 88 -17.67 2.22 -1.13
N GLY A 89 -18.84 2.86 -0.98
CA GLY A 89 -19.69 3.24 -2.10
C GLY A 89 -20.32 2.03 -2.79
N GLY A 90 -20.85 2.27 -4.00
CA GLY A 90 -21.57 1.28 -4.77
C GLY A 90 -23.08 1.48 -4.77
N CYS A 91 -23.74 0.89 -5.76
CA CYS A 91 -25.19 0.75 -5.77
C CYS A 91 -25.57 -0.50 -4.97
N GLU A 92 -26.69 -0.47 -4.24
CA GLU A 92 -27.17 -1.64 -3.48
C GLU A 92 -27.43 -2.88 -4.36
N THR A 93 -27.64 -2.67 -5.66
CA THR A 93 -27.99 -3.73 -6.61
C THR A 93 -26.88 -4.05 -7.62
N CYS A 94 -25.80 -3.27 -7.68
CA CYS A 94 -24.65 -3.55 -8.55
C CYS A 94 -23.37 -2.87 -8.06
N ASP A 95 -22.21 -3.42 -8.44
CA ASP A 95 -20.89 -2.88 -8.10
C ASP A 95 -20.55 -1.51 -8.73
N TYR A 96 -21.51 -0.90 -9.43
CA TYR A 96 -21.29 0.40 -10.06
C TYR A 96 -20.99 1.48 -8.99
N GLY A 97 -19.77 2.03 -9.03
CA GLY A 97 -19.28 3.00 -8.05
C GLY A 97 -18.67 2.38 -6.79
N SER A 98 -18.60 1.06 -6.67
CA SER A 98 -17.94 0.38 -5.55
C SER A 98 -16.42 0.58 -5.61
N SER A 99 -15.83 0.90 -4.47
CA SER A 99 -14.39 1.04 -4.26
C SER A 99 -13.95 0.11 -3.13
N TYR A 100 -12.87 -0.62 -3.38
CA TYR A 100 -12.31 -1.60 -2.46
C TYR A 100 -10.93 -1.13 -2.01
N GLN A 101 -10.63 -1.29 -0.73
CA GLN A 101 -9.36 -0.87 -0.15
C GLN A 101 -8.78 -1.94 0.77
N VAL A 102 -7.45 -2.02 0.80
CA VAL A 102 -6.69 -2.81 1.76
C VAL A 102 -5.46 -2.03 2.17
N SER A 103 -5.13 -2.07 3.45
CA SER A 103 -3.95 -1.39 4.00
C SER A 103 -2.91 -2.41 4.40
N VAL A 104 -1.65 -2.13 4.08
CA VAL A 104 -0.51 -2.96 4.50
C VAL A 104 0.41 -2.11 5.35
N ARG A 105 0.76 -2.62 6.54
CA ARG A 105 1.74 -2.03 7.45
C ARG A 105 3.02 -2.84 7.40
N ILE A 106 4.15 -2.15 7.24
CA ILE A 106 5.47 -2.74 7.11
C ILE A 106 6.42 -1.96 8.01
N GLY A 107 7.08 -2.67 8.92
CA GLY A 107 8.01 -2.09 9.87
C GLY A 107 9.40 -2.68 9.67
N ASN A 108 10.43 -1.85 9.79
CA ASN A 108 11.81 -2.32 9.85
C ASN A 108 12.19 -2.89 11.24
N SER A 109 11.23 -2.96 12.18
CA SER A 109 11.41 -3.51 13.53
C SER A 109 10.15 -4.19 14.06
N PRO A 110 10.28 -5.24 14.90
CA PRO A 110 9.18 -5.86 15.64
C PRO A 110 8.30 -4.88 16.41
N VAL A 111 8.90 -3.79 16.92
CA VAL A 111 8.23 -2.77 17.74
C VAL A 111 7.18 -1.99 16.94
N CYS A 112 7.28 -1.95 15.61
CA CYS A 112 6.32 -1.25 14.75
C CYS A 112 4.92 -1.90 14.74
N PHE A 113 4.77 -3.12 15.29
CA PHE A 113 3.56 -3.93 15.20
C PHE A 113 2.89 -4.20 16.54
N GLU A 114 3.49 -3.79 17.66
CA GLU A 114 2.88 -3.94 18.98
C GLU A 114 2.12 -2.65 19.34
N VAL A 115 0.80 -2.78 19.50
CA VAL A 115 -0.10 -1.78 20.11
C VAL A 115 -0.75 -2.44 21.32
#